data_AF-A0A3M1FV52-F1
#
_entry.id   AF-A0A3M1FV52-F1
#
_cell.length_a   1.000
_cell.length_b   1.000
_cell.length_c   1.000
_cell.angle_alpha   90.00
_cell.angle_beta   90.00
_cell.angle_gamma   90.00
#
_symmetry.space_group_name_H-M   'P 1'
#
loop_
_entity.id
_entity.type
_entity.pdbx_description
1 polymer ?
#
loop_
_entity_poly.entity_id
_entity_poly.type
_entity_poly.pdbx_seq_one_letter_code
_entity_poly.pdbx_strand_id
1 'polypeptide(L)'
;MARKRVSIKDIAAAAGVSHPTVSRALRGQGRMSEETRARILALAQEMGYTPNLVARGLVTQRTNSIGLVVTYIEDPFHSEIIRGVERIVQENGYSLFLASTTADPEQELQVVRSFQGRNVDGIIVSASLVGDRYADILEELGIPIVLINCHAEGSNLYTVMHDDYAGAQQVVQHLIDTGNRR
;
A
#
# COMPACT_ATOMS: atom_id res chain seq x y z
N MET A 1 4.35 28.23 -16.75
CA MET A 1 5.76 28.03 -16.31
C MET A 1 5.75 27.23 -15.02
N ALA A 2 6.53 26.15 -14.91
CA ALA A 2 6.57 25.35 -13.68
C ALA A 2 7.25 26.14 -12.55
N ARG A 3 6.55 26.36 -11.44
CA ARG A 3 7.09 27.04 -10.25
C ARG A 3 8.19 26.15 -9.65
N LYS A 4 9.43 26.66 -9.61
CA LYS A 4 10.58 25.94 -9.04
C LYS A 4 10.29 25.64 -7.57
N ARG A 5 10.11 24.37 -7.22
CA ARG A 5 9.92 23.94 -5.82
C ARG A 5 11.24 24.12 -5.07
N VAL A 6 11.15 24.58 -3.83
CA VAL A 6 12.30 24.63 -2.91
C VAL A 6 12.83 23.21 -2.72
N SER A 7 14.14 23.06 -2.82
CA SER A 7 14.85 21.79 -2.69
C SER A 7 15.65 21.73 -1.39
N ILE A 8 16.11 20.53 -1.03
CA ILE A 8 17.04 20.34 0.10
C ILE A 8 18.32 21.17 -0.08
N LYS A 9 18.73 21.41 -1.33
CA LYS A 9 19.92 22.22 -1.64
C LYS A 9 19.73 23.68 -1.24
N ASP A 10 18.53 24.21 -1.48
CA ASP A 10 18.20 25.59 -1.15
C ASP A 10 18.14 25.79 0.38
N ILE A 11 17.55 24.84 1.11
CA ILE A 11 17.55 24.87 2.59
C ILE A 11 18.97 24.78 3.15
N ALA A 12 19.80 23.89 2.60
CA ALA A 12 21.16 23.70 3.06
C ALA A 12 22.03 24.95 2.86
N ALA A 13 21.86 25.64 1.72
CA ALA A 13 22.50 26.93 1.47
C ALA A 13 22.06 27.99 2.48
N ALA A 14 20.75 28.10 2.76
CA ALA A 14 20.22 29.04 3.76
C ALA A 14 20.66 28.70 5.19
N ALA A 15 20.74 27.41 5.52
CA ALA A 15 21.14 26.91 6.82
C ALA A 15 22.66 26.82 7.00
N GLY A 16 23.48 27.08 5.98
CA GLY A 16 24.95 26.98 6.06
C GLY A 16 25.47 25.57 6.43
N VAL A 17 24.75 24.51 6.03
CA VAL A 17 25.13 23.11 6.31
C VAL A 17 25.12 22.29 5.01
N SER A 18 25.60 21.05 5.06
CA SER A 18 25.58 20.16 3.89
C SER A 18 24.17 19.58 3.62
N HIS A 19 23.87 19.23 2.36
CA HIS A 19 22.59 18.61 2.00
C HIS A 19 22.28 17.33 2.79
N PRO A 20 23.26 16.44 3.07
CA PRO A 20 23.04 15.27 3.93
C PRO A 20 22.62 15.64 5.36
N THR A 21 23.16 16.73 5.93
CA THR A 21 22.77 17.22 7.27
C THR A 21 21.31 17.65 7.28
N VAL A 22 20.86 18.42 6.27
CA VAL A 22 19.44 18.80 6.15
C VAL A 22 18.55 17.58 5.98
N SER A 23 18.94 16.62 5.12
CA SER A 23 18.15 15.40 4.92
C SER A 23 17.99 14.59 6.20
N ARG A 24 19.06 14.47 7.00
CA ARG A 24 19.06 13.80 8.31
C ARG A 24 18.20 14.55 9.33
N ALA A 25 18.31 15.88 9.40
CA ALA A 25 17.52 16.73 10.29
C ALA A 25 16.01 16.59 10.02
N LEU A 26 15.60 16.63 8.74
CA LEU A 26 14.21 16.44 8.30
C LEU A 26 13.67 15.05 8.60
N ARG A 27 14.54 14.02 8.65
CA ARG A 27 14.17 12.64 9.04
C ARG A 27 14.23 12.40 10.55
N GLY A 28 14.72 13.37 11.32
CA GLY A 28 14.99 13.18 12.74
C GLY A 28 16.09 12.15 13.05
N GLN A 29 17.02 11.95 12.12
CA GLN A 29 18.10 10.97 12.23
C GLN A 29 19.46 11.66 12.39
N GLY A 30 20.42 10.97 13.02
CA GLY A 30 21.81 11.40 13.13
C GLY A 30 22.14 12.23 14.37
N ARG A 31 23.45 12.35 14.68
CA ARG A 31 23.95 13.18 15.77
C ARG A 31 24.06 14.63 15.32
N MET A 32 23.18 15.49 15.82
CA MET A 32 23.25 16.95 15.70
C MET A 32 22.63 17.60 16.94
N SER A 33 22.94 18.87 17.19
CA SER A 33 22.30 19.61 18.28
C SER A 33 20.82 19.85 17.97
N GLU A 34 19.98 19.85 19.01
CA GLU A 34 18.56 20.20 18.89
C GLU A 34 18.38 21.60 18.31
N GLU A 35 19.27 22.54 18.66
CA GLU A 35 19.30 23.88 18.08
C GLU A 35 19.49 23.87 16.56
N THR A 36 20.44 23.07 16.05
CA THR A 36 20.69 22.95 14.61
C THR A 36 19.48 22.34 13.91
N ARG A 37 18.87 21.32 14.52
CA ARG A 37 17.68 20.66 13.97
C ARG A 37 16.50 21.61 13.91
N ALA A 38 16.23 22.34 14.99
CA ALA A 38 15.16 23.33 15.07
C ALA A 38 15.33 24.42 14.01
N ARG A 39 16.56 24.92 13.81
CA ARG A 39 16.86 25.91 12.77
C ARG A 39 16.54 25.39 11.37
N ILE A 40 16.92 24.14 11.06
CA ILE A 40 16.65 23.54 9.75
C ILE A 40 15.15 23.34 9.53
N LEU A 41 14.42 22.87 10.54
CA LEU A 41 12.96 22.67 10.45
C LEU A 41 12.23 24.01 10.25
N ALA A 42 12.62 25.06 10.97
CA ALA A 42 12.07 26.40 10.82
C ALA A 42 12.32 26.96 9.40
N LEU A 43 13.55 26.85 8.89
CA LEU A 43 13.88 27.27 7.52
C LEU A 43 13.09 26.48 6.47
N ALA A 44 12.95 25.17 6.63
CA ALA A 44 12.17 24.35 5.72
C ALA A 44 10.70 24.80 5.68
N GLN A 45 10.12 25.13 6.83
CA GLN A 45 8.75 25.61 6.93
C GLN A 45 8.59 27.02 6.31
N GLU A 46 9.49 27.95 6.64
CA GLU A 46 9.48 29.33 6.13
C GLU A 46 9.63 29.38 4.60
N MET A 47 10.50 28.53 4.06
CA MET A 47 10.73 28.42 2.61
C MET A 47 9.62 27.63 1.89
N GLY A 48 8.65 27.06 2.61
CA GLY A 48 7.57 26.25 2.01
C GLY A 48 8.09 24.95 1.39
N TYR A 49 9.14 24.36 1.96
CA TYR A 49 9.67 23.09 1.49
C TYR A 49 8.68 21.95 1.72
N THR A 50 8.38 21.21 0.67
CA THR A 50 7.62 19.95 0.76
C THR A 50 8.48 18.82 0.21
N PRO A 51 8.68 17.72 0.96
CA PRO A 51 9.42 16.57 0.48
C PRO A 51 8.87 16.06 -0.85
N ASN A 52 9.74 15.88 -1.84
CA ASN A 52 9.37 15.22 -3.07
C ASN A 52 9.44 13.69 -2.87
N LEU A 53 8.29 13.08 -2.60
CA LEU A 53 8.18 11.63 -2.38
C LEU A 53 8.65 10.82 -3.59
N VAL A 54 8.45 11.29 -4.82
CA VAL A 54 8.93 10.62 -6.04
C VAL A 54 10.47 10.59 -6.07
N ALA A 55 11.11 11.74 -5.86
CA ALA A 55 12.57 11.81 -5.82
C ALA A 55 13.16 11.00 -4.66
N ARG A 56 12.47 10.96 -3.51
CA ARG A 56 12.84 10.11 -2.37
C ARG A 56 12.70 8.63 -2.72
N GLY A 57 11.62 8.24 -3.39
CA GLY A 57 11.36 6.86 -3.79
C GLY A 57 12.41 6.32 -4.74
N LEU A 58 12.86 7.13 -5.71
CA LEU A 58 13.95 6.76 -6.63
C LEU A 58 15.25 6.43 -5.89
N VAL A 59 15.60 7.21 -4.86
CA VAL A 59 16.83 7.00 -4.07
C VAL A 59 16.69 5.83 -3.10
N THR A 60 15.51 5.67 -2.48
CA THR A 60 15.27 4.65 -1.44
C THR A 60 14.79 3.32 -2.01
N GLN A 61 14.45 3.28 -3.30
CA GLN A 61 13.77 2.16 -3.97
C GLN A 61 12.49 1.73 -3.24
N ARG A 62 11.83 2.68 -2.56
CA ARG A 62 10.61 2.47 -1.79
C ARG A 62 9.69 3.67 -1.89
N THR A 63 8.43 3.46 -2.23
CA THR A 63 7.46 4.57 -2.34
C THR A 63 6.58 4.72 -1.11
N ASN A 64 6.67 3.79 -0.16
CA ASN A 64 5.72 3.60 0.93
C ASN A 64 4.29 3.55 0.39
N SER A 65 4.05 2.73 -0.64
CA SER A 65 2.72 2.61 -1.25
C SER A 65 2.29 1.16 -1.40
N ILE A 66 1.02 0.89 -1.12
CA ILE A 66 0.38 -0.43 -1.28
C ILE A 66 -0.71 -0.31 -2.34
N GLY A 67 -0.75 -1.27 -3.27
CA GLY A 67 -1.88 -1.44 -4.18
C GLY A 67 -2.96 -2.31 -3.54
N LEU A 68 -4.23 -1.93 -3.68
CA LEU A 68 -5.38 -2.76 -3.33
C LEU A 68 -6.28 -2.91 -4.56
N VAL A 69 -6.52 -4.16 -4.95
CA VAL A 69 -7.45 -4.52 -6.02
C VAL A 69 -8.69 -5.16 -5.40
N VAL A 70 -9.85 -4.66 -5.78
CA VAL A 70 -11.15 -5.22 -5.39
C VAL A 70 -12.00 -5.46 -6.63
N THR A 71 -12.97 -6.35 -6.54
CA THR A 71 -13.86 -6.65 -7.66
C THR A 71 -14.84 -5.49 -7.90
N TYR A 72 -15.65 -5.15 -6.89
CA TYR A 72 -16.65 -4.08 -6.94
C TYR A 72 -16.52 -3.19 -5.71
N ILE A 73 -16.27 -1.90 -5.90
CA ILE A 73 -16.08 -0.93 -4.79
C ILE A 73 -17.39 -0.67 -4.04
N GLU A 74 -18.53 -0.82 -4.70
CA GLU A 74 -19.86 -0.64 -4.17
C GLU A 74 -20.34 -1.80 -3.29
N ASP A 75 -19.65 -2.95 -3.32
CA ASP A 75 -19.98 -4.11 -2.50
C ASP A 75 -19.67 -3.81 -1.02
N PRO A 76 -20.65 -3.96 -0.10
CA PRO A 76 -20.40 -3.83 1.34
C PRO A 76 -19.26 -4.71 1.86
N PHE A 77 -19.06 -5.90 1.30
CA PHE A 77 -17.95 -6.79 1.65
C PHE A 77 -16.59 -6.11 1.41
N HIS A 78 -16.40 -5.52 0.22
CA HIS A 78 -15.17 -4.81 -0.11
C HIS A 78 -15.01 -3.51 0.67
N SER A 79 -16.09 -2.81 0.98
CA SER A 79 -16.05 -1.58 1.78
C SER A 79 -15.43 -1.81 3.17
N GLU A 80 -15.76 -2.92 3.82
CA GLU A 80 -15.19 -3.30 5.11
C GLU A 80 -13.70 -3.64 5.00
N ILE A 81 -13.31 -4.37 3.94
CA ILE A 81 -11.90 -4.70 3.65
C ILE A 81 -11.10 -3.43 3.38
N ILE A 82 -11.58 -2.55 2.51
CA ILE A 82 -10.94 -1.27 2.18
C ILE A 82 -10.71 -0.46 3.45
N ARG A 83 -11.73 -0.34 4.31
CA ARG A 83 -11.59 0.39 5.58
C ARG A 83 -10.53 -0.23 6.50
N GLY A 84 -10.50 -1.56 6.60
CA GLY A 84 -9.51 -2.28 7.41
C GLY A 84 -8.09 -2.08 6.89
N VAL A 85 -7.88 -2.24 5.58
CA VAL A 85 -6.60 -2.07 4.91
C VAL A 85 -6.13 -0.63 5.00
N GLU A 86 -6.99 0.33 4.64
CA GLU A 86 -6.68 1.77 4.66
C GLU A 86 -6.20 2.22 6.04
N ARG A 87 -6.90 1.82 7.10
CA ARG A 87 -6.51 2.16 8.47
C ARG A 87 -5.08 1.69 8.78
N ILE A 88 -4.76 0.42 8.52
CA ILE A 88 -3.44 -0.14 8.81
C ILE A 88 -2.35 0.48 7.93
N VAL A 89 -2.63 0.68 6.64
CA VAL A 89 -1.72 1.32 5.69
C VAL A 89 -1.38 2.74 6.15
N GLN A 90 -2.37 3.54 6.55
CA GLN A 90 -2.18 4.89 7.05
C GLN A 90 -1.43 4.93 8.39
N GLU A 91 -1.79 4.07 9.35
CA GLU A 91 -1.11 3.95 10.65
C GLU A 91 0.39 3.67 10.50
N ASN A 92 0.78 2.95 9.43
CA ASN A 92 2.18 2.63 9.12
C ASN A 92 2.87 3.64 8.18
N GLY A 93 2.22 4.75 7.82
CA GLY A 93 2.78 5.79 6.96
C GLY A 93 2.93 5.37 5.49
N TYR A 94 2.10 4.43 5.04
CA TYR A 94 1.96 4.06 3.64
C TYR A 94 0.79 4.79 2.97
N SER A 95 0.81 4.90 1.65
CA SER A 95 -0.30 5.36 0.81
C SER A 95 -1.01 4.19 0.15
N LEU A 96 -2.33 4.27 -0.01
CA LEU A 96 -3.12 3.22 -0.67
C LEU A 96 -3.49 3.62 -2.10
N PHE A 97 -3.19 2.76 -3.08
CA PHE A 97 -3.72 2.86 -4.43
C PHE A 97 -4.84 1.84 -4.61
N LEU A 98 -6.09 2.30 -4.63
CA LEU A 98 -7.25 1.46 -4.84
C LEU A 98 -7.60 1.33 -6.33
N ALA A 99 -7.94 0.12 -6.77
CA ALA A 99 -8.48 -0.15 -8.10
C ALA A 99 -9.63 -1.17 -8.03
N SER A 100 -10.64 -0.97 -8.87
CA SER A 100 -11.80 -1.87 -9.02
C SER A 100 -11.78 -2.48 -10.42
N THR A 101 -12.07 -3.78 -10.54
CA THR A 101 -11.90 -4.55 -11.79
C THR A 101 -13.20 -5.13 -12.36
N THR A 102 -14.35 -4.87 -11.72
CA THR A 102 -15.68 -5.24 -12.21
C THR A 102 -15.83 -6.72 -12.62
N ALA A 103 -15.10 -7.62 -11.95
CA ALA A 103 -15.06 -9.06 -12.20
C ALA A 103 -14.53 -9.50 -13.58
N ASP A 104 -13.68 -8.69 -14.23
CA ASP A 104 -12.93 -9.09 -15.42
C ASP A 104 -11.52 -9.58 -15.02
N PRO A 105 -11.20 -10.89 -15.19
CA PRO A 105 -9.90 -11.44 -14.82
C PRO A 105 -8.73 -10.80 -15.58
N GLU A 106 -8.90 -10.45 -16.86
CA GLU A 106 -7.82 -9.84 -17.64
C GLU A 106 -7.61 -8.39 -17.24
N GLN A 107 -8.69 -7.67 -16.95
CA GLN A 107 -8.60 -6.32 -16.38
C GLN A 107 -7.91 -6.35 -15.02
N GLU A 108 -8.20 -7.35 -14.19
CA GLU A 108 -7.55 -7.54 -12.89
C GLU A 108 -6.03 -7.68 -13.03
N LEU A 109 -5.55 -8.55 -13.91
CA LEU A 109 -4.12 -8.71 -14.14
C LEU A 109 -3.46 -7.45 -14.71
N GLN A 110 -4.14 -6.74 -15.61
CA GLN A 110 -3.64 -5.47 -16.15
C GLN A 110 -3.50 -4.41 -15.05
N VAL A 111 -4.47 -4.31 -14.16
CA VAL A 111 -4.44 -3.39 -13.01
C VAL A 111 -3.27 -3.72 -12.09
N VAL A 112 -3.07 -4.99 -11.75
CA VAL A 112 -1.96 -5.44 -10.91
C VAL A 112 -0.62 -5.08 -11.54
N ARG A 113 -0.44 -5.37 -12.83
CA ARG A 113 0.77 -4.99 -13.59
C ARG A 113 0.97 -3.48 -13.63
N SER A 114 -0.11 -2.70 -13.69
CA SER A 114 -0.02 -1.24 -13.67
C SER A 114 0.55 -0.68 -12.36
N PHE A 115 0.49 -1.42 -11.26
CA PHE A 115 1.10 -1.00 -10.00
C PHE A 115 2.64 -1.06 -10.01
N GLN A 116 3.24 -1.90 -10.86
CA GLN A 116 4.69 -1.88 -11.09
C GLN A 116 5.15 -0.51 -11.62
N GLY A 117 4.42 0.06 -12.58
CA GLY A 117 4.69 1.41 -13.10
C GLY A 117 4.53 2.53 -12.07
N ARG A 118 3.79 2.25 -10.99
CA ARG A 118 3.62 3.15 -9.83
C ARG A 118 4.62 2.88 -8.71
N ASN A 119 5.52 1.90 -8.87
CA ASN A 119 6.50 1.44 -7.88
C ASN A 119 5.86 1.15 -6.51
N VAL A 120 4.72 0.48 -6.46
CA VAL A 120 4.15 0.03 -5.17
C VAL A 120 5.08 -0.98 -4.51
N ASP A 121 5.14 -0.97 -3.19
CA ASP A 121 6.00 -1.86 -2.41
C ASP A 121 5.34 -3.21 -2.10
N GLY A 122 4.03 -3.33 -2.33
CA GLY A 122 3.23 -4.54 -2.10
C GLY A 122 1.82 -4.40 -2.67
N ILE A 123 1.17 -5.54 -2.91
CA ILE A 123 -0.15 -5.61 -3.52
C ILE A 123 -1.06 -6.52 -2.69
N ILE A 124 -2.28 -6.07 -2.46
CA ILE A 124 -3.38 -6.85 -1.88
C ILE A 124 -4.45 -7.01 -2.93
N VAL A 125 -4.98 -8.22 -3.08
CA VAL A 125 -6.07 -8.53 -4.01
C VAL A 125 -7.19 -9.22 -3.23
N SER A 126 -8.40 -8.71 -3.33
CA SER A 126 -9.58 -9.27 -2.65
C SER A 126 -10.53 -9.93 -3.64
N ALA A 127 -11.07 -11.09 -3.27
CA ALA A 127 -12.10 -11.84 -4.00
C ALA A 127 -11.79 -12.00 -5.50
N SER A 128 -10.53 -12.31 -5.77
CA SER A 128 -9.99 -12.54 -7.10
C SER A 128 -10.65 -13.72 -7.80
N LEU A 129 -10.83 -13.59 -9.12
CA LEU A 129 -11.26 -14.67 -10.01
C LEU A 129 -10.10 -15.38 -10.72
N VAL A 130 -8.85 -14.93 -10.51
CA VAL A 130 -7.67 -15.38 -11.29
C VAL A 130 -6.79 -16.38 -10.53
N GLY A 131 -6.95 -16.48 -9.21
CA GLY A 131 -6.39 -17.56 -8.37
C GLY A 131 -4.89 -17.77 -8.57
N ASP A 132 -4.50 -18.97 -8.98
CA ASP A 132 -3.10 -19.40 -9.13
C ASP A 132 -2.31 -18.59 -10.16
N ARG A 133 -2.97 -17.88 -11.09
CA ARG A 133 -2.30 -16.98 -12.06
C ARG A 133 -1.50 -15.86 -11.39
N TYR A 134 -1.75 -15.59 -10.11
CA TYR A 134 -0.93 -14.67 -9.32
C TYR A 134 0.47 -15.17 -8.99
N ALA A 135 0.72 -16.48 -9.05
CA ALA A 135 2.05 -17.04 -8.83
C ALA A 135 3.01 -16.54 -9.91
N ASP A 136 2.60 -16.64 -11.18
CA ASP A 136 3.37 -16.15 -12.33
C ASP A 136 3.63 -14.64 -12.22
N ILE A 137 2.64 -13.88 -11.74
CA ILE A 137 2.76 -12.42 -11.59
C ILE A 137 3.69 -12.05 -10.44
N LEU A 138 3.65 -12.79 -9.33
CA LEU A 138 4.58 -12.62 -8.23
C LEU A 138 6.02 -12.83 -8.70
N GLU A 139 6.27 -13.92 -9.46
CA GLU A 139 7.58 -14.22 -10.02
C GLU A 139 8.04 -13.16 -11.02
N GLU A 140 7.13 -12.67 -11.87
CA GLU A 140 7.44 -11.66 -12.87
C GLU A 140 7.75 -10.28 -12.26
N LEU A 141 6.92 -9.81 -11.33
CA LEU A 141 7.01 -8.45 -10.79
C LEU A 141 8.01 -8.36 -9.63
N GLY A 142 8.22 -9.45 -8.89
CA GLY A 142 9.01 -9.46 -7.66
C GLY A 142 8.43 -8.60 -6.53
N ILE A 143 7.15 -8.21 -6.65
CA ILE A 143 6.42 -7.41 -5.66
C ILE A 143 5.58 -8.38 -4.81
N PRO A 144 5.67 -8.35 -3.47
CA PRO A 144 4.85 -9.21 -2.61
C PRO A 144 3.35 -9.04 -2.86
N ILE A 145 2.64 -10.15 -3.03
CA ILE A 145 1.19 -10.21 -3.26
C ILE A 145 0.53 -11.00 -2.14
N VAL A 146 -0.54 -10.43 -1.57
CA VAL A 146 -1.41 -11.08 -0.58
C VAL A 146 -2.82 -11.17 -1.15
N LEU A 147 -3.43 -12.34 -1.06
CA LEU A 147 -4.80 -12.57 -1.51
C LEU A 147 -5.76 -12.63 -0.32
N ILE A 148 -6.93 -12.00 -0.43
CA ILE A 148 -8.01 -12.04 0.56
C ILE A 148 -9.21 -12.74 -0.05
N ASN A 149 -9.69 -13.79 0.59
CA ASN A 149 -10.83 -14.59 0.14
C ASN A 149 -10.64 -15.16 -1.28
N CYS A 150 -9.42 -15.58 -1.60
CA CYS A 150 -9.09 -16.22 -2.88
C CYS A 150 -8.33 -17.51 -2.60
N HIS A 151 -8.78 -18.62 -3.17
CA HIS A 151 -8.02 -19.86 -3.15
C HIS A 151 -6.88 -19.78 -4.17
N ALA A 152 -5.68 -20.13 -3.74
CA ALA A 152 -4.54 -20.37 -4.61
C ALA A 152 -3.82 -21.62 -4.10
N GLU A 153 -3.95 -22.74 -4.80
CA GLU A 153 -3.39 -24.02 -4.42
C GLU A 153 -1.97 -24.17 -4.99
N GLY A 154 -0.98 -24.47 -4.13
CA GLY A 154 0.38 -24.80 -4.59
C GLY A 154 1.27 -23.61 -4.96
N SER A 155 0.88 -22.38 -4.65
CA SER A 155 1.70 -21.18 -4.86
C SER A 155 2.34 -20.68 -3.56
N ASN A 156 3.50 -20.01 -3.66
CA ASN A 156 4.14 -19.31 -2.54
C ASN A 156 3.40 -18.00 -2.17
N LEU A 157 2.10 -17.91 -2.46
CA LEU A 157 1.28 -16.74 -2.18
C LEU A 157 0.77 -16.77 -0.74
N TYR A 158 0.71 -15.59 -0.13
CA TYR A 158 0.05 -15.44 1.15
C TYR A 158 -1.45 -15.25 0.92
N THR A 159 -2.26 -16.09 1.55
CA THR A 159 -3.72 -16.02 1.48
C THR A 159 -4.31 -15.78 2.86
N VAL A 160 -5.37 -14.97 2.92
CA VAL A 160 -6.19 -14.74 4.11
C VAL A 160 -7.62 -15.08 3.74
N MET A 161 -8.18 -16.14 4.32
CA MET A 161 -9.50 -16.65 3.94
C MET A 161 -10.32 -17.03 5.17
N HIS A 162 -11.61 -17.24 4.95
CA HIS A 162 -12.50 -17.87 5.91
C HIS A 162 -12.59 -19.38 5.61
N ASP A 163 -12.96 -20.16 6.62
CA ASP A 163 -13.34 -21.56 6.40
C ASP A 163 -14.82 -21.61 6.04
N ASP A 164 -15.11 -21.39 4.75
CA ASP A 164 -16.48 -21.35 4.24
C ASP A 164 -17.19 -22.70 4.42
N TYR A 165 -16.44 -23.81 4.39
CA TYR A 165 -17.00 -25.14 4.61
C TYR A 165 -17.47 -25.30 6.05
N ALA A 166 -16.61 -24.99 7.03
CA ALA A 166 -16.99 -25.01 8.44
C ALA A 166 -18.10 -24.00 8.75
N GLY A 167 -18.07 -22.82 8.13
CA GLY A 167 -19.12 -21.81 8.24
C GLY A 167 -20.47 -22.32 7.74
N ALA A 168 -20.52 -22.88 6.53
CA ALA A 168 -21.73 -23.46 5.95
C ALA A 168 -22.25 -24.64 6.80
N GLN A 169 -21.36 -25.50 7.28
CA GLN A 169 -21.71 -26.61 8.16
C GLN A 169 -22.37 -26.12 9.46
N GLN A 170 -21.81 -25.09 10.11
CA GLN A 170 -22.37 -24.50 11.33
C GLN A 170 -23.76 -23.92 11.09
N VAL A 171 -23.98 -23.21 9.98
CA VAL A 171 -25.29 -22.65 9.62
C VAL A 171 -26.32 -23.76 9.38
N VAL A 172 -25.97 -24.79 8.60
CA VAL A 172 -26.86 -25.91 8.30
C VAL A 172 -27.20 -26.70 9.57
N GLN A 173 -26.20 -26.96 10.43
CA GLN A 173 -26.43 -27.66 11.69
C GLN A 173 -27.40 -26.88 12.58
N HIS A 174 -27.22 -25.57 12.69
CA HIS A 174 -28.13 -24.71 13.44
C HIS A 174 -29.59 -24.80 12.93
N LEU A 175 -29.79 -24.87 11.62
CA LEU A 175 -31.13 -25.04 11.03
C LEU A 175 -31.74 -26.40 11.36
N ILE A 176 -30.95 -27.48 11.30
CA ILE A 176 -31.39 -28.83 11.66
C ILE A 176 -31.79 -28.90 13.14
N ASP A 177 -30.98 -28.30 14.02
CA ASP A 177 -31.18 -28.27 15.46
C ASP A 177 -32.42 -27.45 15.86
N THR A 178 -32.75 -26.42 15.09
CA THR A 178 -33.98 -25.63 15.25
C THR A 178 -35.22 -26.26 14.62
N GLY A 179 -35.10 -27.49 14.10
CA GLY A 179 -36.23 -28.28 13.60
C GLY A 179 -36.55 -28.08 12.12
N ASN A 180 -35.73 -27.33 11.38
CA ASN A 180 -35.89 -27.22 9.93
C ASN A 180 -35.52 -28.54 9.25
N ARG A 181 -36.30 -28.90 8.23
CA ARG A 181 -36.20 -30.19 7.51
C ARG A 181 -36.25 -30.04 5.99
N ARG A 182 -36.49 -28.83 5.49
CA ARG A 182 -36.57 -28.45 4.07
C ARG A 182 -36.01 -27.06 3.88
#